data_AF-A0A0F9FWE4-F1
#
_entry.id   AF-A0A0F9FWE4-F1
#
_cell.length_a   1.000
_cell.length_b   1.000
_cell.length_c   1.000
_cell.angle_alpha   90.00
_cell.angle_beta   90.00
_cell.angle_gamma   90.00
#
_symmetry.space_group_name_H-M   'P 1'
#
loop_
_entity.id
_entity.type
_entity.pdbx_description
1 polymer ?
#
loop_
_entity_poly.entity_id
_entity_poly.type
_entity_poly.pdbx_seq_one_letter_code
_entity_poly.pdbx_strand_id
1 'polypeptide(L)'
;MKTLGIFSKLGSAGGSENRTLQLANCFANHLHTYIFAENNFSAKLKPRLDKRVTLREKMVTTKRYQYELSGMDFLVVINSDSYSFCKPSYWDGTQAKHHTSNIDISQIGQMAFLFNYVMSPAQSLVKLHKVNPRIKIMATSQWFLDNLERENKFAKLRELNLPAMKVNSPVSSEYIVQK
;
A
#
# COMPACT_ATOMS: atom_id res chain seq x y z
N MET A 1 3.73 -14.02 15.22
CA MET A 1 4.02 -12.57 15.01
C MET A 1 3.27 -12.13 13.76
N LYS A 2 2.59 -10.98 13.79
CA LYS A 2 1.84 -10.50 12.62
C LYS A 2 2.79 -10.04 11.50
N THR A 3 2.28 -10.10 10.27
CA THR A 3 3.00 -9.79 9.03
C THR A 3 2.53 -8.48 8.41
N LEU A 4 3.46 -7.68 7.92
CA LEU A 4 3.19 -6.42 7.22
C LEU A 4 3.85 -6.43 5.86
N GLY A 5 3.07 -6.34 4.80
CA GLY A 5 3.54 -6.00 3.46
C GLY A 5 3.48 -4.50 3.22
N ILE A 6 4.52 -3.93 2.60
CA ILE A 6 4.48 -2.59 2.03
C ILE A 6 4.70 -2.74 0.53
N PHE A 7 3.65 -2.45 -0.24
CA PHE A 7 3.62 -2.62 -1.68
C PHE A 7 3.70 -1.27 -2.40
N SER A 8 4.56 -1.19 -3.41
CA SER A 8 4.64 -0.03 -4.30
C SER A 8 5.30 -0.39 -5.64
N LYS A 9 5.07 0.44 -6.66
CA LYS A 9 5.65 0.25 -8.00
C LYS A 9 7.18 0.23 -7.95
N LEU A 10 7.75 1.26 -7.33
CA LEU A 10 9.18 1.60 -7.26
C LEU A 10 9.87 1.62 -8.65
N GLY A 11 11.02 2.28 -8.80
CA GLY A 11 11.74 2.35 -10.09
C GLY A 11 12.11 3.76 -10.55
N SER A 12 11.67 4.78 -9.80
CA SER A 12 12.15 6.16 -9.95
C SER A 12 12.47 6.69 -8.54
N ALA A 13 13.71 7.13 -8.32
CA ALA A 13 14.12 7.72 -7.05
C ALA A 13 13.28 8.95 -6.72
N GLY A 14 12.33 8.78 -5.80
CA GLY A 14 11.33 9.80 -5.47
C GLY A 14 10.70 9.60 -4.08
N GLY A 15 9.52 10.19 -3.87
CA GLY A 15 8.84 10.19 -2.56
C GLY A 15 8.38 8.81 -2.07
N SER A 16 7.92 7.94 -2.98
CA SER A 16 7.37 6.62 -2.61
C SER A 16 8.41 5.64 -2.13
N GLU A 17 9.59 5.63 -2.75
CA GLU A 17 10.69 4.76 -2.32
C GLU A 17 11.17 5.13 -0.91
N ASN A 18 11.35 6.44 -0.64
CA ASN A 18 11.69 6.92 0.70
C ASN A 18 10.60 6.60 1.72
N ARG A 19 9.33 6.76 1.36
CA ARG A 19 8.19 6.42 2.23
C ARG A 19 8.13 4.92 2.53
N THR A 20 8.37 4.09 1.51
CA THR A 20 8.44 2.63 1.64
C THR A 20 9.51 2.24 2.64
N LEU A 21 10.73 2.79 2.47
CA LEU A 21 11.85 2.55 3.37
C LEU A 21 11.55 2.98 4.81
N GLN A 22 11.02 4.20 4.99
CA GLN A 22 10.68 4.74 6.32
C GLN A 22 9.66 3.87 7.03
N LEU A 23 8.57 3.50 6.36
CA LEU A 23 7.55 2.63 6.92
C LEU A 23 8.15 1.27 7.27
N ALA A 24 8.88 0.64 6.35
CA ALA A 24 9.40 -0.70 6.57
C ALA A 24 10.36 -0.76 7.76
N ASN A 25 11.31 0.18 7.82
CA ASN A 25 12.27 0.25 8.91
C ASN A 25 11.60 0.54 10.26
N CYS A 26 10.57 1.40 10.27
CA CYS A 26 9.79 1.71 11.47
C CYS A 26 9.12 0.45 12.06
N PHE A 27 8.49 -0.36 11.20
CA PHE A 27 7.76 -1.55 11.64
C PHE A 27 8.62 -2.81 11.83
N ALA A 28 9.88 -2.80 11.37
CA ALA A 28 10.78 -3.96 11.41
C ALA A 28 11.05 -4.52 12.82
N ASN A 29 10.92 -3.70 13.86
CA ASN A 29 11.06 -4.11 15.27
C ASN A 29 9.79 -4.80 15.83
N HIS A 30 8.63 -4.59 15.20
CA HIS A 30 7.33 -4.92 15.77
C HIS A 30 6.60 -6.01 14.99
N LEU A 31 6.87 -6.13 13.70
CA LEU A 31 6.17 -7.01 12.76
C LEU A 31 7.15 -7.70 11.82
N HIS A 32 6.78 -8.88 11.33
CA HIS A 32 7.50 -9.48 10.21
C HIS A 32 7.21 -8.65 8.96
N THR A 33 8.17 -7.82 8.57
CA THR A 33 7.95 -6.75 7.59
C THR A 33 8.56 -7.08 6.24
N TYR A 34 7.77 -6.88 5.19
CA TYR A 34 8.13 -7.13 3.81
C TYR A 34 8.00 -5.84 3.00
N ILE A 35 8.92 -5.65 2.05
CA ILE A 35 8.73 -4.71 0.94
C ILE A 35 8.46 -5.53 -0.31
N PHE A 36 7.33 -5.28 -0.95
CA PHE A 36 6.97 -5.84 -2.24
C PHE A 36 7.08 -4.74 -3.30
N ALA A 37 8.11 -4.84 -4.14
CA ALA A 37 8.36 -3.90 -5.22
C ALA A 37 7.93 -4.51 -6.55
N GLU A 38 7.13 -3.78 -7.33
CA GLU A 38 6.79 -4.19 -8.70
C GLU A 38 8.05 -4.27 -9.57
N ASN A 39 8.98 -3.34 -9.38
CA ASN A 39 10.28 -3.28 -10.08
C ASN A 39 11.46 -3.55 -9.13
N ASN A 40 12.68 -3.27 -9.61
CA ASN A 40 13.87 -3.28 -8.77
C ASN A 40 13.79 -2.16 -7.70
N PHE A 41 14.23 -2.47 -6.50
CA PHE A 41 14.40 -1.51 -5.43
C PHE A 41 15.62 -0.64 -5.70
N SER A 42 15.54 0.65 -5.35
CA SER A 42 16.62 1.59 -5.59
C SER A 42 17.92 1.17 -4.89
N ALA A 43 18.99 0.99 -5.69
CA ALA A 43 20.31 0.63 -5.18
C ALA A 43 20.86 1.67 -4.18
N LYS A 44 20.44 2.93 -4.29
CA LYS A 44 20.82 4.00 -3.35
C LYS A 44 20.16 3.84 -1.97
N LEU A 45 18.98 3.24 -1.93
CA LEU A 45 18.20 3.08 -0.69
C LEU A 45 18.41 1.72 -0.03
N LYS A 46 18.80 0.70 -0.79
CA LYS A 46 19.05 -0.65 -0.30
C LYS A 46 20.01 -0.71 0.91
N PRO A 47 21.11 0.08 0.98
CA PRO A 47 21.99 0.11 2.15
C PRO A 47 21.34 0.67 3.43
N ARG A 48 20.24 1.42 3.29
CA ARG A 48 19.51 2.04 4.40
C ARG A 48 18.38 1.14 4.92
N LEU A 49 18.15 -0.01 4.28
CA LEU A 49 17.09 -0.94 4.65
C LEU A 49 17.50 -1.71 5.91
N ASP A 50 16.62 -1.75 6.90
CA ASP A 50 16.85 -2.53 8.12
C ASP A 50 16.99 -4.02 7.76
N LYS A 51 17.98 -4.70 8.33
CA LYS A 51 18.31 -6.11 8.06
C LYS A 51 17.15 -7.09 8.33
N ARG A 52 16.14 -6.69 9.10
CA ARG A 52 14.95 -7.49 9.42
C ARG A 52 13.84 -7.35 8.40
N VAL A 53 13.93 -6.38 7.50
CA VAL A 53 12.97 -6.21 6.43
C VAL A 53 13.31 -7.15 5.29
N THR A 54 12.31 -7.94 4.88
CA THR A 54 12.44 -8.83 3.74
C THR A 54 12.05 -8.10 2.45
N LEU A 55 13.00 -7.95 1.52
CA LEU A 55 12.75 -7.32 0.22
C LEU A 55 12.37 -8.35 -0.85
N ARG A 56 11.26 -8.12 -1.55
CA ARG A 56 10.77 -8.87 -2.70
C ARG A 56 10.66 -7.96 -3.92
N GLU A 57 11.63 -8.06 -4.82
CA GLU A 57 11.68 -7.28 -6.06
C GLU A 57 10.98 -8.03 -7.20
N LYS A 58 10.51 -7.31 -8.23
CA LYS A 58 9.86 -7.90 -9.42
C LYS A 58 8.64 -8.77 -9.06
N MET A 59 7.81 -8.28 -8.13
CA MET A 59 6.83 -9.15 -7.48
C MET A 59 5.71 -9.64 -8.39
N VAL A 60 5.34 -8.86 -9.40
CA VAL A 60 4.24 -9.19 -10.32
C VAL A 60 4.64 -10.18 -11.42
N THR A 61 5.94 -10.41 -11.61
CA THR A 61 6.50 -11.41 -12.53
C THR A 61 6.99 -12.67 -11.82
N THR A 62 6.89 -12.74 -10.49
CA THR A 62 7.43 -13.84 -9.68
C THR A 62 6.32 -14.56 -8.90
N LYS A 63 5.91 -15.75 -9.39
CA LYS A 63 4.82 -16.58 -8.82
C LYS A 63 4.89 -16.79 -7.31
N ARG A 64 6.09 -17.04 -6.78
CA ARG A 64 6.30 -17.31 -5.35
C ARG A 64 5.80 -16.18 -4.44
N TYR A 65 5.94 -14.92 -4.84
CA TYR A 65 5.63 -13.79 -3.97
C TYR A 65 4.13 -13.49 -3.86
N GLN A 66 3.29 -14.09 -4.71
CA GLN A 66 1.84 -13.93 -4.62
C GLN A 66 1.27 -14.57 -3.35
N TYR A 67 1.65 -15.82 -3.08
CA TYR A 67 1.18 -16.51 -1.88
C TYR A 67 1.65 -15.80 -0.61
N GLU A 68 2.87 -15.26 -0.62
CA GLU A 68 3.38 -14.43 0.47
C GLU A 68 2.51 -13.18 0.64
N LEU A 69 2.20 -12.45 -0.45
CA LEU A 69 1.42 -11.21 -0.36
C LEU A 69 -0.05 -11.43 0.02
N SER A 70 -0.72 -12.43 -0.58
CA SER A 70 -2.13 -12.75 -0.31
C SER A 70 -2.36 -13.17 1.14
N GLY A 71 -1.39 -13.80 1.79
CA GLY A 71 -1.49 -14.25 3.19
C GLY A 71 -1.11 -13.21 4.25
N MET A 72 -0.88 -11.94 3.88
CA MET A 72 -0.46 -10.90 4.82
C MET A 72 -1.57 -10.50 5.79
N ASP A 73 -1.22 -10.28 7.07
CA ASP A 73 -2.14 -9.70 8.06
C ASP A 73 -2.46 -8.23 7.72
N PHE A 74 -1.44 -7.49 7.29
CA PHE A 74 -1.55 -6.08 6.90
C PHE A 74 -0.82 -5.84 5.59
N LEU A 75 -1.42 -5.04 4.70
CA LEU A 75 -0.80 -4.56 3.48
C LEU A 75 -0.97 -3.05 3.36
N VAL A 76 0.14 -2.32 3.31
CA VAL A 76 0.16 -0.89 2.97
C VAL A 76 0.51 -0.73 1.50
N VAL A 77 -0.43 -0.21 0.72
CA VAL A 77 -0.24 0.10 -0.70
C VAL A 77 0.11 1.57 -0.82
N ILE A 78 1.36 1.88 -1.18
CA ILE A 78 1.80 3.26 -1.40
C ILE A 78 1.46 3.65 -2.83
N ASN A 79 0.38 4.41 -2.97
CA ASN A 79 -0.13 4.88 -4.24
C ASN A 79 0.27 6.34 -4.48
N SER A 80 1.43 6.53 -5.12
CA SER A 80 1.92 7.86 -5.51
C SER A 80 1.31 8.41 -6.79
N ASP A 81 1.05 7.54 -7.74
CA ASP A 81 0.86 7.88 -9.15
C ASP A 81 0.13 6.77 -9.94
N SER A 82 -0.20 5.65 -9.29
CA SER A 82 -0.71 4.46 -9.94
C SER A 82 -2.21 4.28 -9.70
N TYR A 83 -3.01 4.83 -10.62
CA TYR A 83 -4.46 4.62 -10.59
C TYR A 83 -4.85 3.13 -10.66
N SER A 84 -3.99 2.27 -11.20
CA SER A 84 -4.29 0.83 -11.34
C SER A 84 -4.37 0.13 -9.99
N PHE A 85 -3.59 0.52 -8.98
CA PHE A 85 -3.59 -0.18 -7.68
C PHE A 85 -4.94 -0.11 -6.97
N CYS A 86 -5.76 0.90 -7.25
CA CYS A 86 -7.11 1.02 -6.70
C CYS A 86 -8.16 0.21 -7.47
N LYS A 87 -7.79 -0.51 -8.54
CA LYS A 87 -8.70 -1.27 -9.39
C LYS A 87 -8.55 -2.77 -9.15
N PRO A 88 -9.65 -3.54 -9.03
CA PRO A 88 -9.58 -5.00 -8.94
C PRO A 88 -8.77 -5.63 -10.07
N SER A 89 -8.90 -5.08 -11.28
CA SER A 89 -8.23 -5.54 -12.50
C SER A 89 -6.70 -5.55 -12.45
N TYR A 90 -6.11 -4.77 -11.53
CA TYR A 90 -4.66 -4.82 -11.32
C TYR A 90 -4.28 -6.07 -10.52
N TRP A 91 -5.03 -6.36 -9.45
CA TRP A 91 -4.75 -7.45 -8.53
C TRP A 91 -5.08 -8.80 -9.13
N ASP A 92 -6.16 -8.90 -9.91
CA ASP A 92 -6.52 -10.13 -10.63
C ASP A 92 -5.64 -10.41 -11.88
N GLY A 93 -4.64 -9.55 -12.15
CA GLY A 93 -3.70 -9.73 -13.26
C GLY A 93 -4.24 -9.40 -14.65
N THR A 94 -5.51 -8.99 -14.79
CA THR A 94 -6.15 -8.79 -16.10
C THR A 94 -5.72 -7.50 -16.81
N GLN A 95 -5.32 -6.46 -16.07
CA GLN A 95 -5.04 -5.14 -16.65
C GLN A 95 -3.56 -4.94 -17.03
N ALA A 96 -2.64 -5.65 -16.40
CA ALA A 96 -1.22 -5.41 -16.56
C ALA A 96 -0.61 -6.49 -17.45
N LYS A 97 -0.21 -6.12 -18.68
CA LYS A 97 0.41 -7.02 -19.67
C LYS A 97 1.63 -7.80 -19.14
N HIS A 98 2.23 -7.35 -18.04
CA HIS A 98 3.42 -7.94 -17.43
C HIS A 98 3.12 -8.71 -16.13
N HIS A 99 1.87 -8.76 -15.67
CA HIS A 99 1.49 -9.62 -14.56
C HIS A 99 1.48 -11.06 -15.05
N THR A 100 2.29 -11.90 -14.41
CA THR A 100 2.32 -13.34 -14.72
C THR A 100 1.33 -14.13 -13.86
N SER A 101 0.43 -13.43 -13.17
CA SER A 101 -0.22 -13.95 -11.97
C SER A 101 -1.28 -13.05 -11.36
N ASN A 102 -2.13 -13.69 -10.56
CA ASN A 102 -3.20 -13.07 -9.80
C ASN A 102 -2.82 -13.01 -8.32
N ILE A 103 -3.10 -11.86 -7.68
CA ILE A 103 -2.98 -11.64 -6.25
C ILE A 103 -4.40 -11.66 -5.69
N ASP A 104 -4.74 -12.70 -4.95
CA ASP A 104 -6.02 -12.76 -4.27
C ASP A 104 -6.00 -11.83 -3.05
N ILE A 105 -6.59 -10.65 -3.23
CA ILE A 105 -6.66 -9.64 -2.18
C ILE A 105 -7.71 -9.94 -1.12
N SER A 106 -8.63 -10.89 -1.34
CA SER A 106 -9.64 -11.27 -0.34
C SER A 106 -9.01 -11.94 0.88
N GLN A 107 -7.87 -12.61 0.67
CA GLN A 107 -7.10 -13.30 1.71
C GLN A 107 -6.29 -12.34 2.59
N ILE A 108 -6.06 -11.10 2.12
CA ILE A 108 -5.29 -10.11 2.87
C ILE A 108 -6.13 -9.59 4.04
N GLY A 109 -5.55 -9.65 5.24
CA GLY A 109 -6.23 -9.30 6.49
C GLY A 109 -6.74 -7.85 6.50
N GLN A 110 -5.88 -6.88 6.23
CA GLN A 110 -6.24 -5.47 6.17
C GLN A 110 -5.41 -4.78 5.08
N MET A 111 -6.05 -4.01 4.21
CA MET A 111 -5.37 -3.21 3.20
C MET A 111 -5.50 -1.72 3.53
N ALA A 112 -4.39 -0.98 3.50
CA ALA A 112 -4.38 0.47 3.70
C ALA A 112 -3.73 1.15 2.50
N PHE A 113 -4.48 2.05 1.85
CA PHE A 113 -4.00 2.77 0.66
C PHE A 113 -3.48 4.15 1.05
N LEU A 114 -2.17 4.35 0.93
CA LEU A 114 -1.51 5.63 1.18
C LEU A 114 -1.46 6.48 -0.08
N PHE A 115 -2.18 7.60 -0.09
CA PHE A 115 -2.18 8.59 -1.15
C PHE A 115 -1.23 9.74 -0.81
N ASN A 116 -0.12 9.84 -1.56
CA ASN A 116 0.93 10.83 -1.31
C ASN A 116 0.71 12.17 -2.03
N TYR A 117 0.26 12.12 -3.29
CA TYR A 117 0.20 13.31 -4.17
C TYR A 117 -1.15 13.49 -4.87
N VAL A 118 -1.87 12.40 -5.15
CA VAL A 118 -3.14 12.43 -5.86
C VAL A 118 -4.14 11.54 -5.14
N MET A 119 -5.29 12.10 -4.75
CA MET A 119 -6.36 11.38 -4.04
C MET A 119 -7.45 10.84 -4.98
N SER A 120 -7.58 11.40 -6.18
CA SER A 120 -8.57 10.98 -7.19
C SER A 120 -8.65 9.45 -7.45
N PRO A 121 -7.55 8.66 -7.44
CA PRO A 121 -7.66 7.20 -7.58
C PRO A 121 -8.48 6.52 -6.48
N ALA A 122 -8.63 7.13 -5.30
CA ALA A 122 -9.36 6.56 -4.17
C ALA A 122 -10.81 6.19 -4.53
N GLN A 123 -11.44 6.89 -5.48
CA GLN A 123 -12.80 6.59 -5.94
C GLN A 123 -12.97 5.13 -6.41
N SER A 124 -11.90 4.55 -6.96
CA SER A 124 -11.92 3.17 -7.45
C SER A 124 -11.90 2.14 -6.31
N LEU A 125 -11.54 2.55 -5.08
CA LEU A 125 -11.56 1.67 -3.90
C LEU A 125 -12.96 1.14 -3.58
N VAL A 126 -14.03 1.81 -4.00
CA VAL A 126 -15.41 1.29 -3.88
C VAL A 126 -15.54 -0.08 -4.54
N LYS A 127 -14.91 -0.26 -5.72
CA LYS A 127 -14.93 -1.55 -6.43
C LYS A 127 -14.05 -2.58 -5.73
N LEU A 128 -12.90 -2.14 -5.23
CA LEU A 128 -11.96 -2.99 -4.51
C LEU A 128 -12.52 -3.49 -3.17
N HIS A 129 -13.29 -2.64 -2.49
CA HIS A 129 -13.96 -2.94 -1.22
C HIS A 129 -14.95 -4.10 -1.32
N LYS A 130 -15.56 -4.30 -2.50
CA LYS A 130 -16.42 -5.45 -2.76
C LYS A 130 -15.67 -6.79 -2.73
N VAL A 131 -14.36 -6.77 -2.97
CA VAL A 131 -13.49 -7.95 -2.96
C VAL A 131 -12.80 -8.11 -1.61
N ASN A 132 -12.31 -7.01 -1.02
CA ASN A 132 -11.79 -6.98 0.34
C ASN A 132 -12.46 -5.85 1.14
N PRO A 133 -13.38 -6.16 2.07
CA PRO A 133 -14.07 -5.13 2.87
C PRO A 133 -13.18 -4.48 3.94
N ARG A 134 -11.95 -4.96 4.13
CA ARG A 134 -11.02 -4.50 5.17
C ARG A 134 -10.05 -3.45 4.61
N ILE A 135 -10.59 -2.48 3.87
CA ILE A 135 -9.82 -1.38 3.27
C ILE A 135 -9.84 -0.14 4.14
N LYS A 136 -8.69 0.50 4.27
CA LYS A 136 -8.48 1.81 4.92
C LYS A 136 -7.82 2.79 3.95
N ILE A 137 -8.06 4.07 4.19
CA ILE A 137 -7.44 5.16 3.45
C ILE A 137 -6.42 5.84 4.35
N MET A 138 -5.23 6.11 3.81
CA MET A 138 -4.21 6.92 4.45
C MET A 138 -3.83 8.08 3.54
N ALA A 139 -3.61 9.25 4.10
CA ALA A 139 -3.26 10.46 3.36
C ALA A 139 -2.08 11.16 4.02
N THR A 140 -1.21 11.80 3.23
CA THR A 140 -0.09 12.59 3.76
C THR A 140 -0.48 14.03 4.11
N SER A 141 -1.63 14.52 3.62
CA SER A 141 -2.09 15.89 3.84
C SER A 141 -3.51 15.92 4.38
N GLN A 142 -3.80 16.90 5.25
CA GLN A 142 -5.15 17.12 5.76
C GLN A 142 -6.10 17.53 4.62
N TRP A 143 -5.61 18.34 3.68
CA TRP A 143 -6.35 18.76 2.49
C TRP A 143 -6.97 17.59 1.72
N PHE A 144 -6.29 16.45 1.63
CA PHE A 144 -6.88 15.27 0.99
C PHE A 144 -8.05 14.66 1.78
N LEU A 145 -7.96 14.64 3.10
CA LEU A 145 -9.05 14.15 3.96
C LEU A 145 -10.25 15.09 3.87
N ASP A 146 -10.02 16.39 3.88
CA ASP A 146 -11.07 17.39 3.71
C ASP A 146 -11.79 17.24 2.36
N ASN A 147 -11.05 16.93 1.29
CA ASN A 147 -11.63 16.65 -0.02
C ASN A 147 -12.44 15.34 -0.05
N LEU A 148 -11.98 14.30 0.66
CA LEU A 148 -12.71 13.05 0.79
C LEU A 148 -14.09 13.28 1.43
N GLU A 149 -14.17 14.20 2.39
CA GLU A 149 -15.42 14.58 3.07
C GLU A 149 -16.33 15.44 2.21
N ARG A 150 -15.78 16.36 1.40
CA ARG A 150 -16.55 17.41 0.72
C ARG A 150 -16.90 17.12 -0.74
N GLU A 151 -16.01 16.48 -1.50
CA GLU A 151 -16.21 16.38 -2.95
C GLU A 151 -17.21 15.28 -3.33
N ASN A 152 -18.16 15.58 -4.22
CA ASN A 152 -19.20 14.63 -4.68
C ASN A 152 -18.62 13.36 -5.32
N LYS A 153 -17.48 13.46 -5.98
CA LYS A 153 -16.81 12.32 -6.61
C LYS A 153 -16.43 11.20 -5.63
N PHE A 154 -16.37 11.50 -4.33
CA PHE A 154 -16.07 10.53 -3.26
C PHE A 154 -17.31 10.10 -2.44
N ALA A 155 -18.54 10.49 -2.83
CA ALA A 155 -19.77 10.20 -2.08
C ALA A 155 -19.90 8.71 -1.70
N LYS A 156 -19.64 7.80 -2.66
CA LYS A 156 -19.68 6.35 -2.43
C LYS A 156 -18.64 5.85 -1.42
N LEU A 157 -17.48 6.50 -1.28
CA LEU A 157 -16.51 6.13 -0.25
C LEU A 157 -17.01 6.53 1.15
N ARG A 158 -17.70 7.68 1.25
CA ARG A 158 -18.32 8.13 2.50
C ARG A 158 -19.46 7.21 2.91
N GLU A 159 -20.29 6.77 1.96
CA GLU A 159 -21.35 5.76 2.21
C GLU A 159 -20.80 4.44 2.76
N LEU A 160 -19.57 4.07 2.38
CA LEU A 160 -18.89 2.88 2.88
C LEU A 160 -18.24 3.08 4.26
N ASN A 161 -18.22 4.30 4.79
CA ASN A 161 -17.59 4.67 6.06
C ASN A 161 -16.16 4.12 6.22
N LEU A 162 -15.36 4.21 5.14
CA LEU A 162 -14.00 3.68 5.16
C LEU A 162 -13.14 4.51 6.13
N PRO A 163 -12.44 3.88 7.10
CA PRO A 163 -11.60 4.64 8.01
C PRO A 163 -10.47 5.34 7.24
N ALA A 164 -10.33 6.64 7.46
CA ALA A 164 -9.31 7.48 6.85
C ALA A 164 -8.41 8.09 7.93
N MET A 165 -7.10 8.11 7.71
CA MET A 165 -6.14 8.71 8.66
C MET A 165 -5.05 9.51 7.96
N LYS A 166 -4.54 10.53 8.64
CA LYS A 166 -3.36 11.28 8.21
C LYS A 166 -2.09 10.57 8.67
N VAL A 167 -1.10 10.47 7.78
CA VAL A 167 0.24 9.93 8.06
C VAL A 167 1.25 11.07 7.92
N ASN A 168 1.89 11.42 9.03
CA ASN A 168 2.90 12.47 9.07
C ASN A 168 4.25 11.99 8.50
N SER A 169 5.13 12.96 8.22
CA SER A 169 6.50 12.73 7.76
C SER A 169 7.48 13.43 8.70
N PRO A 170 8.54 12.77 9.19
CA PRO A 170 8.85 11.34 9.02
C PRO A 170 7.82 10.44 9.72
N VAL A 171 7.70 9.18 9.28
CA VAL A 171 6.89 8.20 10.02
C VAL A 171 7.67 7.80 11.27
N SER A 172 7.13 8.13 12.45
CA SER A 172 7.66 7.69 13.75
C SER A 172 6.90 6.45 14.25
N SER A 173 7.58 5.56 14.96
CA SER A 173 6.95 4.43 15.65
C SER A 173 6.13 4.85 16.87
N GLU A 174 6.27 6.09 17.33
CA GLU A 174 5.53 6.65 18.48
C GLU A 174 4.02 6.71 18.23
N TYR A 175 3.58 6.75 16.97
CA TYR A 175 2.16 6.72 16.59
C TYR A 175 1.52 5.32 16.72
N ILE A 176 2.30 4.27 17.07
CA ILE A 176 1.84 2.88 17.11
C ILE A 176 1.47 2.42 18.54
N VAL A 177 1.81 3.22 19.56
CA VAL A 177 1.50 2.90 20.96
C VAL A 177 0.29 3.70 21.44
N GLN A 178 -0.89 3.29 21.03
CA GLN A 178 -2.08 3.51 21.87
C GLN A 178 -2.79 2.17 22.01
N LYS A 179 -2.63 1.59 23.21
CA LYS A 179 -3.42 0.46 23.72
C LYS A 179 -4.84 0.93 24.02
#